data_AF-A0A9D0W254-F1
#
_entry.id   AF-A0A9D0W254-F1
#
_cell.length_a   1.000
_cell.length_b   1.000
_cell.length_c   1.000
_cell.angle_alpha   90.00
_cell.angle_beta   90.00
_cell.angle_gamma   90.00
#
_symmetry.space_group_name_H-M   'P 1'
#
loop_
_entity.id
_entity.type
_entity.pdbx_description
1 polymer ?
#
loop_
_entity_poly.entity_id
_entity_poly.type
_entity_poly.pdbx_seq_one_letter_code
_entity_poly.pdbx_strand_id
1 'polypeptide(L)' 'MSEQVRLDKWLWAARFYKTRSLAAQAIGGGHVQLNGGRPKPSRPIKPG' A
#
# COMPACT_ATOMS: atom_id res chain seq x y z
N MET A 1 19.93 -3.27 7.09
CA MET A 1 18.91 -4.09 6.41
C MET A 1 17.61 -3.29 6.43
N SER A 2 17.17 -2.75 5.29
CA SER A 2 15.94 -1.95 5.25
C SER A 2 14.72 -2.87 5.35
N GLU A 3 14.00 -2.78 6.46
CA GLU A 3 12.70 -3.43 6.67
C GLU A 3 11.73 -2.99 5.57
N GLN A 4 11.35 -3.93 4.70
CA GLN A 4 10.38 -3.68 3.65
C GLN A 4 8.96 -3.68 4.22
N VAL A 5 8.26 -2.56 4.10
CA VAL A 5 6.88 -2.41 4.59
C VAL A 5 5.91 -2.75 3.44
N ARG A 6 4.81 -3.44 3.75
CA ARG A 6 3.74 -3.69 2.76
C ARG A 6 3.03 -2.38 2.40
N LEU A 7 2.63 -2.24 1.14
CA LEU A 7 1.89 -1.07 0.66
C LEU A 7 0.61 -0.80 1.47
N ASP A 8 -0.19 -1.84 1.74
CA ASP A 8 -1.42 -1.71 2.56
C ASP A 8 -1.14 -1.19 3.98
N LYS A 9 -0.07 -1.68 4.60
CA LYS A 9 0.38 -1.27 5.93
C LYS A 9 0.92 0.16 5.93
N TRP A 10 1.65 0.53 4.87
CA TRP A 10 2.19 1.88 4.74
C TRP A 10 1.09 2.92 4.56
N LEU A 11 0.12 2.67 3.68
CA LEU A 11 -0.99 3.61 3.43
C LEU A 11 -1.84 3.85 4.68
N TRP A 12 -2.05 2.81 5.50
CA TRP A 12 -2.69 2.95 6.80
C TRP A 12 -1.84 3.75 7.80
N ALA A 13 -0.54 3.42 7.91
CA ALA A 13 0.36 4.10 8.84
C ALA A 13 0.53 5.60 8.49
N ALA A 14 0.56 5.92 7.20
CA ALA A 14 0.59 7.27 6.65
C ALA A 14 -0.78 7.99 6.66
N ARG A 15 -1.81 7.36 7.24
CA ARG A 15 -3.16 7.92 7.44
C ARG A 15 -3.96 8.26 6.18
N PHE A 16 -3.63 7.66 5.02
CA PHE A 16 -4.50 7.72 3.85
C PHE A 16 -5.80 6.94 4.03
N TYR A 17 -5.75 5.86 4.83
CA TYR A 17 -6.93 5.05 5.17
C TYR A 17 -7.02 4.81 6.67
N LYS A 18 -8.26 4.82 7.19
CA LYS A 18 -8.54 4.63 8.63
C LYS A 18 -8.12 3.24 9.14
N THR A 19 -8.25 2.21 8.30
CA THR A 19 -7.88 0.84 8.62
C THR A 19 -7.07 0.22 7.50
N ARG A 20 -6.27 -0.80 7.84
CA ARG A 20 -5.49 -1.56 6.86
C ARG A 20 -6.35 -2.32 5.87
N SER A 21 -7.52 -2.81 6.28
CA SER A 21 -8.46 -3.49 5.38
C SER A 21 -9.02 -2.54 4.32
N LEU A 22 -9.29 -1.28 4.66
CA LEU A 22 -9.70 -0.26 3.69
C LEU A 22 -8.59 0.04 2.68
N ALA A 23 -7.33 0.13 3.14
CA ALA A 23 -6.18 0.28 2.24
C ALA A 23 -6.07 -0.90 1.26
N ALA A 24 -6.23 -2.15 1.75
CA ALA A 24 -6.19 -3.33 0.90
C ALA A 24 -7.34 -3.37 -0.12
N GLN A 25 -8.56 -3.00 0.29
CA GLN A 25 -9.71 -2.88 -0.62
C GLN A 25 -9.48 -1.80 -1.68
N ALA A 26 -8.96 -0.62 -1.30
CA ALA A 26 -8.68 0.44 -2.25
C ALA A 26 -7.61 0.04 -3.29
N ILE A 27 -6.57 -0.67 -2.86
CA ILE A 27 -5.57 -1.24 -3.76
C ILE A 27 -6.20 -2.28 -4.70
N GLY A 28 -6.98 -3.23 -4.16
CA GLY A 28 -7.66 -4.26 -4.96
C GLY A 28 -8.70 -3.70 -5.93
N GLY A 29 -9.38 -2.62 -5.56
CA GLY A 29 -10.32 -1.87 -6.41
C GLY A 29 -9.65 -0.98 -7.46
N GLY A 30 -8.32 -0.90 -7.48
CA GLY A 30 -7.57 -0.13 -8.46
C GLY A 30 -7.51 1.38 -8.19
N HIS A 31 -7.84 1.83 -6.97
CA HIS A 31 -7.73 3.23 -6.56
C HIS A 31 -6.29 3.65 -6.22
N VAL A 32 -5.37 2.68 -6.14
CA VAL A 32 -3.95 2.92 -5.89
C VAL A 32 -3.15 2.42 -7.07
N GLN A 33 -2.25 3.27 -7.58
CA GLN A 33 -1.26 2.91 -8.57
C GLN A 33 0.15 3.10 -7.99
N LEU A 34 1.06 2.21 -8.38
CA LEU A 34 2.47 2.30 -8.04
C LEU A 34 3.27 2.20 -9.33
N ASN A 35 4.08 3.23 -9.64
CA ASN A 35 4.88 3.32 -10.86
C ASN A 35 4.06 3.07 -12.14
N GLY A 36 2.84 3.61 -12.22
CA GLY A 36 1.93 3.45 -13.36
C GLY A 36 1.21 2.10 -13.45
N GLY A 37 1.43 1.17 -12.50
CA GLY A 37 0.77 -0.15 -12.47
C GLY A 37 -0.15 -0.33 -11.27
N ARG A 38 -1.03 -1.33 -11.33
CA ARG A 38 -1.87 -1.75 -10.19
C ARG A 38 -1.09 -2.72 -9.29
N PRO A 39 -0.72 -2.35 -8.05
CA PRO A 39 0.03 -3.23 -7.17
C PRO A 39 -0.90 -4.21 -6.44
N LYS A 40 -0.32 -5.29 -5.89
CA LYS A 40 -1.00 -6.11 -4.88
C LYS A 40 -0.91 -5.42 -3.50
N PRO A 41 -1.90 -5.57 -2.60
CA PRO A 41 -1.83 -5.00 -1.25
C PRO A 41 -0.58 -5.40 -0.46
N SER A 42 -0.12 -6.64 -0.67
CA SER A 42 1.06 -7.21 -0.04
C SER A 42 2.39 -6.78 -0.65
N ARG A 43 2.40 -5.95 -1.70
CA ARG A 43 3.63 -5.49 -2.35
C ARG A 43 4.53 -4.78 -1.32
N PRO A 44 5.77 -5.24 -1.11
CA PRO A 44 6.73 -4.49 -0.31
C PRO A 44 7.14 -3.19 -1.03
N ILE A 45 7.20 -2.10 -0.29
CA ILE A 45 7.70 -0.80 -0.75
C ILE A 45 9.05 -0.48 -0.11
N LYS A 46 9.80 0.39 -0.76
CA LYS A 46 11.09 0.90 -0.29
C LYS A 46 11.05 2.43 -0.29
N PRO A 47 11.75 3.10 0.63
CA PRO A 47 12.06 4.52 0.49
C PRO A 47 12.75 4.75 -0.85
N GLY A 48 12.34 5.82 -1.54
CA GLY A 48 12.95 6.28 -2.78
C GLY A 48 14.23 7.07 -2.52
#